data_AF-A0A969GXU8-F1
#
_entry.id   AF-A0A969GXU8-F1
#
_cell.length_a   1.000
_cell.length_b   1.000
_cell.length_c   1.000
_cell.angle_alpha   90.00
_cell.angle_beta   90.00
_cell.angle_gamma   90.00
#
_symmetry.space_group_name_H-M   'P 1'
#
loop_
_entity.id
_entity.type
_entity.pdbx_description
1 polymer ?
#
loop_
_entity_poly.entity_id
_entity_poly.type
_entity_poly.pdbx_seq_one_letter_code
_entity_poly.pdbx_strand_id
1 'polypeptide(L)'
;MRRLPALTLVSTALLIGLVSPGLSVQAQTSAYQVVDRNRATTSAVQVQVAPGRATLISFSQTDETIAYILLADASRVVYSTDAELETGRAKTVFLRVIQPLRFPGATTAPVTNLMVQTVDARGQNRLYTFDIVHNSNPRYVGVQILPAIARSQASPAVGNLNLTPDRIQTGLSIAIMRGYTSIDDPIVAKVRQLLELMRTENMTVSEAAHSVGVPLEYLQNWDSLPRKVNLLCPFGKLQH
;
A
#
# COMPACT_ATOMS: atom_id res chain seq x y z
N MET A 1 -72.25 -60.58 2.26
CA MET A 1 -71.34 -60.84 3.40
C MET A 1 -69.89 -60.75 2.95
N ARG A 2 -69.17 -59.67 3.28
CA ARG A 2 -67.78 -59.62 3.76
C ARG A 2 -67.39 -58.15 3.99
N ARG A 3 -66.77 -57.90 5.14
CA ARG A 3 -66.49 -56.60 5.77
C ARG A 3 -65.15 -56.00 5.27
N LEU A 4 -65.10 -54.64 5.23
CA LEU A 4 -64.05 -53.65 5.65
C LEU A 4 -62.54 -53.97 5.46
N PRO A 5 -61.60 -52.98 5.42
CA PRO A 5 -61.66 -51.62 6.00
C PRO A 5 -61.06 -50.45 5.19
N ALA A 6 -61.16 -49.27 5.81
CA ALA A 6 -60.70 -47.95 5.39
C ALA A 6 -59.17 -47.81 5.25
N LEU A 7 -58.75 -46.84 4.42
CA LEU A 7 -57.41 -46.27 4.50
C LEU A 7 -57.48 -44.77 4.18
N THR A 8 -57.29 -43.96 5.21
CA THR A 8 -57.00 -42.53 5.18
C THR A 8 -55.57 -42.31 4.69
N LEU A 9 -55.36 -41.43 3.71
CA LEU A 9 -54.03 -40.94 3.37
C LEU A 9 -54.02 -39.40 3.35
N VAL A 10 -53.41 -38.87 4.40
CA VAL A 10 -52.99 -37.50 4.60
C VAL A 10 -52.00 -37.14 3.48
N SER A 11 -52.32 -36.15 2.65
CA SER A 11 -51.34 -35.56 1.73
C SER A 11 -50.77 -34.28 2.32
N THR A 12 -49.56 -34.41 2.84
CA THR A 12 -48.71 -33.35 3.37
C THR A 12 -48.24 -32.44 2.24
N ALA A 13 -48.51 -31.14 2.36
CA ALA A 13 -47.96 -30.13 1.46
C ALA A 13 -46.45 -29.95 1.71
N LEU A 14 -45.62 -30.20 0.70
CA LEU A 14 -44.18 -29.95 0.75
C LEU A 14 -43.88 -28.59 0.08
N LEU A 15 -43.71 -27.56 0.91
CA LEU A 15 -43.18 -26.25 0.50
C LEU A 15 -41.65 -26.37 0.38
N ILE A 16 -41.14 -26.40 -0.85
CA ILE A 16 -39.70 -26.31 -1.12
C ILE A 16 -39.32 -24.83 -1.17
N GLY A 17 -38.67 -24.35 -0.11
CA GLY A 17 -38.08 -23.01 -0.05
C GLY A 17 -36.84 -22.92 -0.93
N LEU A 18 -36.86 -22.02 -1.91
CA LEU A 18 -35.71 -21.62 -2.72
C LEU A 18 -34.74 -20.80 -1.86
N VAL A 19 -33.80 -21.46 -1.18
CA VAL A 19 -32.65 -20.79 -0.56
C VAL A 19 -31.67 -20.46 -1.69
N SER A 20 -31.71 -19.21 -2.15
CA SER A 20 -30.72 -18.69 -3.09
C SER A 20 -29.38 -18.56 -2.35
N PRO A 21 -28.29 -19.22 -2.75
CA PRO A 21 -26.99 -18.96 -2.17
C PRO A 21 -26.58 -17.54 -2.56
N GLY A 22 -26.58 -16.64 -1.57
CA GLY A 22 -26.00 -15.32 -1.73
C GLY A 22 -24.53 -15.46 -2.08
N LEU A 23 -24.17 -15.17 -3.32
CA LEU A 23 -22.79 -14.98 -3.73
C LEU A 23 -22.24 -13.81 -2.91
N SER A 24 -21.46 -14.12 -1.87
CA SER A 24 -20.68 -13.13 -1.15
C SER A 24 -19.61 -12.59 -2.10
N VAL A 25 -19.92 -11.50 -2.80
CA VAL A 25 -18.91 -10.76 -3.57
C VAL A 25 -18.01 -10.08 -2.54
N GLN A 26 -16.88 -10.72 -2.24
CA GLN A 26 -15.84 -10.13 -1.42
C GLN A 26 -15.23 -8.96 -2.20
N ALA A 27 -15.64 -7.74 -1.88
CA ALA A 27 -15.01 -6.54 -2.41
C ALA A 27 -13.53 -6.56 -2.01
N GLN A 28 -12.63 -6.87 -2.96
CA GLN A 28 -11.20 -6.75 -2.75
C GLN A 28 -10.87 -5.27 -2.54
N THR A 29 -10.57 -4.90 -1.29
CA THR A 29 -10.00 -3.60 -0.95
C THR A 29 -8.60 -3.53 -1.56
N SER A 30 -8.52 -3.12 -2.83
CA SER A 30 -7.25 -2.94 -3.51
C SER A 30 -6.54 -1.74 -2.87
N ALA A 31 -5.36 -1.98 -2.30
CA ALA A 31 -4.55 -0.93 -1.68
C ALA A 31 -3.93 0.00 -2.73
N TYR A 32 -3.51 1.20 -2.32
CA TYR A 32 -2.71 2.10 -3.16
C TYR A 32 -1.25 1.63 -3.21
N GLN A 33 -0.59 1.85 -4.35
CA GLN A 33 0.86 1.82 -4.42
C GLN A 33 1.40 3.15 -3.90
N VAL A 34 2.16 3.10 -2.81
CA VAL A 34 2.76 4.30 -2.20
C VAL A 34 4.15 4.53 -2.80
N VAL A 35 4.44 5.77 -3.21
CA VAL A 35 5.74 6.13 -3.79
C VAL A 35 6.25 7.44 -3.17
N ASP A 36 7.50 7.42 -2.70
CA ASP A 36 8.19 8.61 -2.19
C ASP A 36 8.46 9.62 -3.32
N ARG A 37 8.30 10.92 -3.02
CA ARG A 37 8.54 12.02 -3.94
C ARG A 37 9.92 11.96 -4.61
N ASN A 38 11.00 11.75 -3.86
CA ASN A 38 12.35 11.77 -4.45
C ASN A 38 12.55 10.63 -5.44
N ARG A 39 11.97 9.46 -5.15
CA ARG A 39 11.98 8.34 -6.09
C ARG A 39 11.16 8.66 -7.34
N ALA A 40 9.98 9.23 -7.16
CA ALA A 40 9.05 9.53 -8.24
C ALA A 40 9.53 10.67 -9.17
N THR A 41 10.42 11.54 -8.71
CA THR A 41 11.05 12.59 -9.54
C THR A 41 12.34 12.17 -10.21
N THR A 42 12.97 11.06 -9.77
CA THR A 42 14.24 10.56 -10.32
C THR A 42 14.07 9.33 -11.22
N SER A 43 12.95 8.64 -11.12
CA SER A 43 12.66 7.42 -11.88
C SER A 43 11.20 7.36 -12.30
N ALA A 44 10.94 6.69 -13.43
CA ALA A 44 9.58 6.47 -13.90
C ALA A 44 8.82 5.52 -12.96
N VAL A 45 7.57 5.87 -12.65
CA VAL A 45 6.69 5.07 -11.78
C VAL A 45 5.68 4.33 -12.63
N GLN A 46 5.62 3.00 -12.49
CA GLN A 46 4.64 2.21 -13.22
C GLN A 46 3.23 2.38 -12.64
N VAL A 47 2.26 2.60 -13.52
CA VAL A 47 0.84 2.76 -13.19
C VAL A 47 0.03 1.74 -13.99
N GLN A 48 -0.68 0.86 -13.29
CA GLN A 48 -1.51 -0.17 -13.92
C GLN A 48 -2.93 0.35 -14.15
N VAL A 49 -3.37 0.31 -15.41
CA VAL A 49 -4.73 0.74 -15.83
C VAL A 49 -5.53 -0.46 -16.36
N ALA A 50 -6.82 -0.49 -16.03
CA ALA A 50 -7.72 -1.58 -16.41
C ALA A 50 -9.03 -1.04 -17.01
N PRO A 51 -9.57 -1.67 -18.06
CA PRO A 51 -10.89 -1.34 -18.58
C PRO A 51 -11.99 -1.40 -17.51
N GLY A 52 -12.92 -0.45 -17.56
CA GLY A 52 -14.04 -0.37 -16.61
C GLY A 52 -13.65 0.12 -15.20
N ARG A 53 -12.40 0.52 -14.97
CA ARG A 53 -11.91 1.08 -13.70
C ARG A 53 -11.21 2.42 -13.93
N ALA A 54 -11.28 3.29 -12.92
CA ALA A 54 -10.45 4.48 -12.87
C ALA A 54 -9.21 4.18 -12.01
N THR A 55 -8.03 4.51 -12.52
CA THR A 55 -6.77 4.44 -11.76
C THR A 55 -6.38 5.85 -11.33
N LEU A 56 -5.98 6.03 -10.07
CA LEU A 56 -5.65 7.34 -9.52
C LEU A 56 -4.13 7.55 -9.45
N ILE A 57 -3.68 8.78 -9.62
CA ILE A 57 -2.35 9.26 -9.22
C ILE A 57 -2.59 10.47 -8.32
N SER A 58 -2.28 10.33 -7.04
CA SER A 58 -2.66 11.29 -6.01
C SER A 58 -1.44 11.96 -5.40
N PHE A 59 -1.45 13.29 -5.41
CA PHE A 59 -0.53 14.18 -4.71
C PHE A 59 -1.17 14.75 -3.43
N SER A 60 -2.33 14.24 -3.00
CA SER A 60 -3.11 14.79 -1.89
C SER A 60 -2.35 14.88 -0.55
N GLN A 61 -1.43 13.93 -0.33
CA GLN A 61 -0.57 13.88 0.86
C GLN A 61 0.66 14.79 0.76
N THR A 62 0.80 15.53 -0.34
CA THR A 62 1.88 16.49 -0.56
C THR A 62 1.40 17.93 -0.48
N ASP A 63 2.36 18.84 -0.35
CA ASP A 63 2.19 20.28 -0.48
C ASP A 63 2.15 20.76 -1.95
N GLU A 64 1.99 19.85 -2.90
CA GLU A 64 2.05 20.13 -4.33
C GLU A 64 0.66 20.17 -4.97
N THR A 65 0.56 20.95 -6.03
CA THR A 65 -0.61 21.01 -6.92
C THR A 65 -0.17 20.78 -8.36
N ILE A 66 -1.03 20.15 -9.15
CA ILE A 66 -0.76 19.80 -10.54
C ILE A 66 -0.94 21.05 -11.40
N ALA A 67 0.10 21.41 -12.13
CA ALA A 67 0.10 22.56 -13.02
C ALA A 67 0.01 22.17 -14.50
N TYR A 68 0.57 21.02 -14.88
CA TYR A 68 0.55 20.56 -16.26
C TYR A 68 0.58 19.03 -16.36
N ILE A 69 -0.10 18.50 -17.37
CA ILE A 69 -0.15 17.06 -17.67
C ILE A 69 0.05 16.86 -19.17
N LEU A 70 0.93 15.94 -19.54
CA LEU A 70 1.12 15.48 -20.91
C LEU A 70 1.00 13.97 -20.98
N LEU A 71 0.07 13.48 -21.78
CA LEU A 71 -0.05 12.07 -22.13
C LEU A 71 0.53 11.84 -23.53
N ALA A 72 1.56 11.01 -23.64
CA ALA A 72 2.28 10.82 -24.91
C ALA A 72 1.43 10.12 -25.99
N ASP A 73 0.70 9.07 -25.61
CA ASP A 73 -0.23 8.35 -26.49
C ASP A 73 -1.64 8.32 -25.84
N ALA A 74 -2.53 9.16 -26.37
CA ALA A 74 -3.93 9.25 -25.95
C ALA A 74 -4.86 8.28 -26.69
N SER A 75 -4.33 7.34 -27.50
CA SER A 75 -5.16 6.42 -28.29
C SER A 75 -5.97 5.44 -27.46
N ARG A 76 -5.52 5.12 -26.24
CA ARG A 76 -6.12 4.06 -25.41
C ARG A 76 -6.42 4.49 -23.97
N VAL A 77 -5.95 5.66 -23.55
CA VAL A 77 -6.13 6.18 -22.19
C VAL A 77 -6.47 7.66 -22.27
N VAL A 78 -7.37 8.10 -21.40
CA VAL A 78 -7.67 9.52 -21.15
C VAL A 78 -7.42 9.84 -19.69
N TYR A 79 -7.25 11.14 -19.40
CA TYR A 79 -7.11 11.62 -18.04
C TYR A 79 -8.14 12.71 -17.71
N SER A 80 -8.43 12.86 -16.42
CA SER A 80 -9.11 14.01 -15.84
C SER A 80 -8.49 14.34 -14.48
N THR A 81 -8.82 15.50 -13.92
CA THR A 81 -8.33 15.93 -12.60
C THR A 81 -9.48 16.19 -11.63
N ASP A 82 -9.17 16.25 -10.33
CA ASP A 82 -10.13 16.56 -9.25
C ASP A 82 -10.53 18.03 -9.17
N ALA A 83 -9.72 18.92 -9.77
CA ALA A 83 -10.05 20.32 -10.02
C ALA A 83 -9.44 20.75 -11.36
N GLU A 84 -9.92 21.87 -11.91
CA GLU A 84 -9.32 22.49 -13.09
C GLU A 84 -7.88 22.94 -12.79
N LEU A 85 -6.95 22.66 -13.72
CA LEU A 85 -5.53 22.98 -13.55
C LEU A 85 -5.30 24.49 -13.30
N GLU A 86 -6.02 25.34 -14.03
CA GLU A 86 -5.93 26.82 -13.93
C GLU A 86 -6.27 27.36 -12.54
N THR A 87 -7.02 26.61 -11.73
CA THR A 87 -7.35 27.02 -10.35
C THR A 87 -6.19 26.83 -9.38
N GLY A 88 -5.15 26.08 -9.79
CA GLY A 88 -4.03 25.71 -8.94
C GLY A 88 -4.42 24.79 -7.78
N ARG A 89 -5.59 24.12 -7.84
CA ARG A 89 -6.11 23.24 -6.77
C ARG A 89 -6.07 21.76 -7.11
N ALA A 90 -5.75 21.40 -8.34
CA ALA A 90 -5.70 20.01 -8.78
C ALA A 90 -4.62 19.23 -8.00
N LYS A 91 -4.99 18.10 -7.43
CA LYS A 91 -4.07 17.21 -6.68
C LYS A 91 -4.12 15.76 -7.14
N THR A 92 -5.11 15.39 -7.94
CA THR A 92 -5.33 14.01 -8.34
C THR A 92 -5.55 13.92 -9.83
N VAL A 93 -4.85 12.98 -10.49
CA VAL A 93 -5.11 12.57 -11.86
C VAL A 93 -5.90 11.27 -11.84
N PHE A 94 -6.98 11.21 -12.61
CA PHE A 94 -7.76 10.00 -12.85
C PHE A 94 -7.49 9.52 -14.27
N LEU A 95 -7.05 8.28 -14.41
CA LEU A 95 -6.82 7.62 -15.69
C LEU A 95 -7.95 6.64 -15.99
N ARG A 96 -8.43 6.64 -17.23
CA ARG A 96 -9.44 5.70 -17.72
C ARG A 96 -9.02 5.13 -19.06
N VAL A 97 -9.09 3.81 -19.18
CA VAL A 97 -8.91 3.13 -20.46
C VAL A 97 -10.13 3.40 -21.34
N ILE A 98 -9.89 3.75 -22.60
CA ILE A 98 -10.91 3.95 -23.62
C ILE A 98 -10.78 2.89 -24.71
N GLN A 99 -11.79 2.79 -25.57
CA GLN A 99 -11.64 2.02 -26.80
C GLN A 99 -10.53 2.63 -27.66
N PRO A 100 -9.66 1.81 -28.28
CA PRO A 100 -8.56 2.31 -29.10
C PRO A 100 -9.04 3.23 -30.22
N LEU A 101 -8.56 4.47 -30.20
CA LEU A 101 -8.77 5.47 -31.24
C LEU A 101 -7.55 5.50 -32.18
N ARG A 102 -7.77 5.85 -33.45
CA ARG A 102 -6.68 6.09 -34.40
C ARG A 102 -6.60 7.57 -34.73
N PHE A 103 -5.45 8.16 -34.41
CA PHE A 103 -5.13 9.53 -34.78
C PHE A 103 -4.20 9.51 -36.00
N PRO A 104 -4.62 10.05 -37.16
CA PRO A 104 -3.78 10.09 -38.35
C PRO A 104 -2.42 10.74 -38.06
N GLY A 105 -1.32 10.08 -38.44
CA GLY A 105 0.04 10.57 -38.23
C GLY A 105 0.60 10.42 -36.81
N ALA A 106 -0.19 10.00 -35.83
CA ALA A 106 0.29 9.74 -34.48
C ALA A 106 0.88 8.34 -34.35
N THR A 107 1.94 8.22 -33.54
CA THR A 107 2.50 6.93 -33.13
C THR A 107 1.77 6.37 -31.92
N THR A 108 1.74 5.05 -31.77
CA THR A 108 1.18 4.38 -30.59
C THR A 108 2.25 3.59 -29.84
N ALA A 109 2.07 3.40 -28.54
CA ALA A 109 3.01 2.68 -27.70
C ALA A 109 2.28 1.68 -26.79
N PRO A 110 2.76 0.42 -26.63
CA PRO A 110 2.16 -0.56 -25.73
C PRO A 110 2.12 -0.08 -24.27
N VAL A 111 3.19 0.58 -23.84
CA VAL A 111 3.34 1.31 -22.58
C VAL A 111 3.57 2.77 -22.97
N THR A 112 2.69 3.68 -22.52
CA THR A 112 2.80 5.11 -22.80
C THR A 112 3.21 5.88 -21.57
N ASN A 113 3.87 7.02 -21.77
CA ASN A 113 4.29 7.88 -20.68
C ASN A 113 3.23 8.94 -20.40
N LEU A 114 3.00 9.19 -19.11
CA LEU A 114 2.27 10.33 -18.59
C LEU A 114 3.26 11.19 -17.80
N MET A 115 3.43 12.43 -18.22
CA MET A 115 4.26 13.41 -17.52
C MET A 115 3.34 14.34 -16.74
N VAL A 116 3.64 14.53 -15.45
CA VAL A 116 2.89 15.42 -14.57
C VAL A 116 3.86 16.42 -13.97
N GLN A 117 3.64 17.70 -14.24
CA GLN A 117 4.36 18.79 -13.59
C GLN A 117 3.53 19.33 -12.43
N THR A 118 4.16 19.45 -11.28
CA THR A 118 3.57 20.02 -10.07
C THR A 118 4.32 21.25 -9.63
N VAL A 119 3.65 22.07 -8.81
CA VAL A 119 4.21 23.24 -8.14
C VAL A 119 3.94 23.08 -6.64
N ASP A 120 4.94 23.30 -5.80
CA ASP A 120 4.75 23.33 -4.34
C ASP A 120 4.38 24.71 -3.81
N ALA A 121 4.08 24.80 -2.51
CA ALA A 121 3.73 26.06 -1.84
C ALA A 121 4.82 27.15 -1.93
N ARG A 122 6.07 26.79 -2.30
CA ARG A 122 7.19 27.71 -2.49
C ARG A 122 7.38 28.11 -3.96
N GLY A 123 6.54 27.61 -4.87
CA GLY A 123 6.64 27.84 -6.31
C GLY A 123 7.66 26.94 -7.00
N GLN A 124 8.20 25.91 -6.33
CA GLN A 124 9.16 25.00 -6.96
C GLN A 124 8.44 24.00 -7.85
N ASN A 125 8.85 23.96 -9.12
CA ASN A 125 8.39 22.98 -10.09
C ASN A 125 9.04 21.60 -9.86
N ARG A 126 8.25 20.53 -10.02
CA ARG A 126 8.76 19.14 -10.10
C ARG A 126 8.08 18.41 -11.25
N LEU A 127 8.82 17.51 -11.88
CA LEU A 127 8.34 16.67 -12.98
C LEU A 127 8.32 15.21 -12.53
N TYR A 128 7.18 14.56 -12.73
CA TYR A 128 6.97 13.13 -12.50
C TYR A 128 6.71 12.44 -13.82
N THR A 129 7.32 11.28 -14.01
CA THR A 129 7.08 10.43 -15.19
C THR A 129 6.43 9.14 -14.74
N PHE A 130 5.29 8.80 -15.35
CA PHE A 130 4.56 7.58 -15.08
C PHE A 130 4.48 6.72 -16.34
N ASP A 131 4.84 5.45 -16.21
CA ASP A 131 4.70 4.47 -17.29
C ASP A 131 3.34 3.78 -17.16
N ILE A 132 2.45 4.05 -18.11
CA ILE A 132 1.08 3.57 -18.10
C ILE A 132 1.03 2.19 -18.74
N VAL A 133 0.82 1.17 -17.91
CA VAL A 133 0.78 -0.24 -18.29
C VAL A 133 -0.66 -0.74 -18.24
N HIS A 134 -1.15 -1.31 -19.35
CA HIS A 134 -2.47 -1.93 -19.38
C HIS A 134 -2.41 -3.30 -18.68
N ASN A 135 -3.23 -3.49 -17.65
CA ASN A 135 -3.34 -4.75 -16.92
C ASN A 135 -4.80 -4.99 -16.52
N SER A 136 -5.40 -6.09 -17.00
CA SER A 136 -6.80 -6.45 -16.71
C SER A 136 -7.06 -6.76 -15.23
N ASN A 137 -6.02 -7.10 -14.47
CA ASN A 137 -6.11 -7.37 -13.03
C ASN A 137 -5.04 -6.58 -12.27
N PRO A 138 -5.23 -5.27 -12.08
CA PRO A 138 -4.25 -4.42 -11.44
C PRO A 138 -4.09 -4.79 -9.97
N ARG A 139 -2.85 -4.76 -9.46
CA ARG A 139 -2.55 -5.09 -8.06
C ARG A 139 -2.98 -4.01 -7.06
N TYR A 140 -3.25 -2.81 -7.55
CA TYR A 140 -3.58 -1.61 -6.78
C TYR A 140 -4.56 -0.72 -7.53
N VAL A 141 -5.30 0.13 -6.82
CA VAL A 141 -6.28 1.07 -7.42
C VAL A 141 -5.65 2.36 -7.93
N GLY A 142 -4.41 2.63 -7.56
CA GLY A 142 -3.72 3.86 -7.93
C GLY A 142 -2.39 4.03 -7.22
N VAL A 143 -1.73 5.13 -7.54
CA VAL A 143 -0.47 5.56 -6.95
C VAL A 143 -0.74 6.74 -6.02
N GLN A 144 -0.16 6.69 -4.82
CA GLN A 144 -0.15 7.79 -3.87
C GLN A 144 1.29 8.29 -3.72
N ILE A 145 1.52 9.54 -4.10
CA ILE A 145 2.79 10.23 -3.85
C ILE A 145 2.79 10.74 -2.43
N LEU A 146 3.88 10.48 -1.70
CA LEU A 146 4.12 11.02 -0.37
C LEU A 146 5.23 12.07 -0.41
N PRO A 147 5.23 13.04 0.52
CA PRO A 147 6.35 13.96 0.68
C PRO A 147 7.65 13.20 0.84
N ALA A 148 8.72 13.77 0.31
CA ALA A 148 10.06 13.30 0.61
C ALA A 148 10.23 13.35 2.13
N ILE A 149 10.47 12.20 2.76
CA ILE A 149 10.96 12.22 4.14
C ILE A 149 12.30 12.92 4.05
N ALA A 150 12.39 14.15 4.56
CA ALA A 150 13.66 14.82 4.73
C ALA A 150 14.54 13.84 5.51
N ARG A 151 15.64 13.39 4.89
CA ARG A 151 16.72 12.79 5.66
C ARG A 151 17.14 13.90 6.61
N SER A 152 16.68 13.85 7.86
CA SER A 152 17.06 14.80 8.89
C SER A 152 18.57 14.72 9.03
N GLN A 153 19.28 15.66 8.40
CA GLN A 153 20.58 16.06 8.88
C GLN A 153 20.33 16.65 10.27
N ALA A 154 20.78 15.90 11.28
CA ALA A 154 20.83 16.25 12.70
C ALA A 154 19.48 16.55 13.40
N SER A 155 18.92 15.53 14.06
CA SER A 155 18.44 15.71 15.43
C SER A 155 19.62 15.39 16.36
N PRO A 156 19.79 16.07 17.51
CA PRO A 156 21.01 16.02 18.30
C PRO A 156 21.30 14.59 18.77
N ALA A 157 22.59 14.27 18.86
CA ALA A 157 23.12 12.96 19.18
C ALA A 157 22.34 12.23 20.29
N VAL A 158 21.57 11.20 19.91
CA VAL A 158 21.29 10.04 20.75
C VAL A 158 21.49 8.80 19.89
N GLY A 159 22.75 8.39 19.78
CA GLY A 159 23.23 7.07 19.32
C GLY A 159 22.79 6.62 17.92
N ASN A 160 23.72 6.63 16.97
CA ASN A 160 23.63 5.86 15.72
C ASN A 160 23.10 4.44 16.00
N LEU A 161 21.81 4.23 15.73
CA LEU A 161 21.14 2.95 15.84
C LEU A 161 21.32 2.23 14.50
N ASN A 162 22.43 1.51 14.34
CA ASN A 162 22.60 0.59 13.21
C ASN A 162 21.66 -0.60 13.40
N LEU A 163 20.43 -0.45 12.90
CA LEU A 163 19.39 -1.48 12.87
C LEU A 163 19.71 -2.46 11.75
N THR A 164 20.45 -3.53 12.06
CA THR A 164 20.72 -4.62 11.11
C THR A 164 19.68 -5.75 11.28
N PRO A 165 19.45 -6.59 10.25
CA PRO A 165 18.58 -7.76 10.35
C PRO A 165 18.90 -8.63 11.57
N ASP A 166 20.19 -8.82 11.88
CA ASP A 166 20.62 -9.64 13.01
C ASP A 166 20.25 -9.05 14.36
N ARG A 167 20.28 -7.71 14.50
CA ARG A 167 19.90 -7.03 15.75
C ARG A 167 18.39 -7.03 15.96
N ILE A 168 17.61 -6.89 14.88
CA ILE A 168 16.14 -7.01 14.93
C ILE A 168 15.72 -8.45 15.25
N GLN A 169 16.34 -9.45 14.62
CA GLN A 169 16.11 -10.87 14.92
C GLN A 169 16.43 -11.20 16.38
N THR A 170 17.57 -10.69 16.89
CA THR A 170 17.97 -10.87 18.30
C THR A 170 16.98 -10.22 19.26
N GLY A 171 16.53 -8.99 18.97
CA GLY A 171 15.52 -8.29 19.77
C GLY A 171 14.18 -9.04 19.82
N LEU A 172 13.73 -9.56 18.68
CA LEU A 172 12.51 -10.38 18.59
C LEU A 172 12.63 -11.67 19.42
N SER A 173 13.77 -12.38 19.34
CA SER A 173 14.01 -13.59 20.14
C SER A 173 14.00 -13.31 21.64
N ILE A 174 14.59 -12.18 22.09
CA ILE A 174 14.57 -11.77 23.50
C ILE A 174 13.15 -11.42 23.96
N ALA A 175 12.36 -10.74 23.12
CA ALA A 175 10.99 -10.35 23.45
C ALA A 175 10.07 -11.57 23.63
N ILE A 176 10.21 -12.59 22.79
CA ILE A 176 9.49 -13.87 22.91
C ILE A 176 9.95 -14.61 24.18
N MET A 177 11.25 -14.76 24.39
CA MET A 177 11.80 -15.47 25.55
C MET A 177 11.38 -14.85 26.89
N ARG A 178 11.25 -13.53 26.95
CA ARG A 178 10.85 -12.80 28.16
C ARG A 178 9.33 -12.61 28.30
N GLY A 179 8.54 -13.16 27.38
CA GLY A 179 7.08 -13.11 27.42
C GLY A 179 6.45 -11.75 27.10
N TYR A 180 7.20 -10.82 26.50
CA TYR A 180 6.67 -9.53 26.04
C TYR A 180 5.79 -9.65 24.79
N THR A 181 5.94 -10.74 24.04
CA THR A 181 5.11 -11.12 22.90
C THR A 181 5.12 -12.65 22.77
N SER A 182 4.08 -13.23 22.17
CA SER A 182 4.00 -14.68 21.91
C SER A 182 4.55 -15.00 20.53
N ILE A 183 5.00 -16.24 20.32
CA ILE A 183 5.42 -16.70 18.99
C ILE A 183 4.28 -16.65 17.95
N ASP A 184 3.03 -16.73 18.42
CA ASP A 184 1.80 -16.68 17.61
C ASP A 184 1.23 -15.26 17.46
N ASP A 185 1.89 -14.25 18.03
CA ASP A 185 1.45 -12.87 17.93
C ASP A 185 1.54 -12.37 16.47
N PRO A 186 0.47 -11.77 15.91
CA PRO A 186 0.47 -11.24 14.55
C PRO A 186 1.62 -10.27 14.26
N ILE A 187 2.14 -9.57 15.27
CA ILE A 187 3.29 -8.67 15.12
C ILE A 187 4.59 -9.46 14.86
N VAL A 188 4.75 -10.65 15.45
CA VAL A 188 5.93 -11.52 15.22
C VAL A 188 5.99 -11.99 13.77
N ALA A 189 4.84 -12.34 13.18
CA ALA A 189 4.76 -12.71 11.76
C ALA A 189 5.19 -11.56 10.85
N LYS A 190 4.71 -10.34 11.13
CA LYS A 190 5.09 -9.13 10.38
C LYS A 190 6.57 -8.80 10.49
N VAL A 191 7.17 -8.97 11.67
CA VAL A 191 8.61 -8.69 11.86
C VAL A 191 9.49 -9.76 11.21
N ARG A 192 9.06 -11.02 11.16
CA ARG A 192 9.75 -12.05 10.37
C ARG A 192 9.70 -11.75 8.87
N GLN A 193 8.55 -11.30 8.38
CA GLN A 193 8.40 -10.87 6.99
C GLN A 193 9.28 -9.64 6.68
N LEU A 194 9.39 -8.69 7.61
CA LEU A 194 10.29 -7.55 7.51
C LEU A 194 11.75 -8.00 7.37
N LEU A 195 12.20 -8.94 8.22
CA LEU A 195 13.56 -9.48 8.18
C LEU A 195 13.87 -10.19 6.87
N GLU A 196 12.89 -10.88 6.29
CA GLU A 196 13.00 -11.54 4.99
C GLU A 196 13.18 -10.52 3.86
N LEU A 197 12.36 -9.46 3.84
CA LEU A 197 12.48 -8.37 2.87
C LEU A 197 13.85 -7.67 2.94
N MET A 198 14.38 -7.49 4.16
CA MET A 198 15.72 -6.92 4.34
C MET A 198 16.84 -7.83 3.83
N ARG A 199 16.71 -9.16 3.97
CA ARG A 199 17.75 -10.12 3.58
C ARG A 199 17.73 -10.45 2.10
N THR A 200 16.55 -10.62 1.53
CA THR A 200 16.36 -11.14 0.17
C THR A 200 16.25 -10.03 -0.87
N GLU A 201 15.66 -8.89 -0.50
CA GLU A 201 15.45 -7.75 -1.42
C GLU A 201 16.39 -6.58 -1.12
N ASN A 202 17.34 -6.76 -0.17
CA ASN A 202 18.33 -5.76 0.26
C ASN A 202 17.70 -4.40 0.66
N MET A 203 16.46 -4.45 1.15
CA MET A 203 15.68 -3.27 1.55
C MET A 203 16.18 -2.68 2.85
N THR A 204 16.08 -1.36 2.98
CA THR A 204 16.35 -0.69 4.26
C THR A 204 15.26 -1.00 5.29
N VAL A 205 15.60 -0.88 6.59
CA VAL A 205 14.66 -1.12 7.71
C VAL A 205 13.37 -0.32 7.55
N SER A 206 13.47 0.92 7.09
CA SER A 206 12.33 1.81 6.91
C SER A 206 11.39 1.32 5.80
N GLU A 207 11.94 0.81 4.70
CA GLU A 207 11.16 0.30 3.56
C GLU A 207 10.48 -1.02 3.91
N ALA A 208 11.21 -1.94 4.54
CA ALA A 208 10.68 -3.22 4.97
C ALA A 208 9.59 -3.05 6.06
N ALA A 209 9.81 -2.17 7.05
CA ALA A 209 8.84 -1.87 8.11
C ALA A 209 7.52 -1.32 7.57
N HIS A 210 7.61 -0.43 6.57
CA HIS A 210 6.44 0.12 5.91
C HIS A 210 5.71 -0.96 5.08
N SER A 211 6.44 -1.84 4.38
CA SER A 211 5.86 -2.91 3.57
C SER A 211 5.05 -3.95 4.37
N VAL A 212 5.38 -4.13 5.64
CA VAL A 212 4.67 -5.08 6.53
C VAL A 212 3.68 -4.39 7.48
N GLY A 213 3.56 -3.06 7.39
CA GLY A 213 2.67 -2.27 8.26
C GLY A 213 3.10 -2.28 9.72
N VAL A 214 4.41 -2.20 10.00
CA VAL A 214 4.99 -2.07 11.34
C VAL A 214 5.54 -0.66 11.50
N PRO A 215 5.06 0.16 12.45
CA PRO A 215 5.57 1.50 12.64
C PRO A 215 7.02 1.47 13.15
N LEU A 216 7.88 2.35 12.62
CA LEU A 216 9.33 2.35 12.90
C LEU A 216 9.65 2.58 14.39
N GLU A 217 8.79 3.32 15.09
CA GLU A 217 8.83 3.55 16.54
C GLU A 217 8.73 2.26 17.38
N TYR A 218 8.00 1.24 16.90
CA TYR A 218 7.94 -0.08 17.57
C TYR A 218 9.26 -0.84 17.41
N LEU A 219 9.92 -0.72 16.25
CA LEU A 219 11.21 -1.34 15.99
C LEU A 219 12.35 -0.65 16.75
N GLN A 220 12.27 0.67 16.91
CA GLN A 220 13.19 1.45 17.74
C GLN A 220 13.08 1.03 19.22
N ASN A 221 11.87 0.72 19.71
CA ASN A 221 11.70 0.21 21.06
C ASN A 221 12.32 -1.18 21.25
N TRP A 222 12.32 -2.04 20.23
CA TRP A 222 12.89 -3.38 20.28
C TRP A 222 14.42 -3.41 20.21
N ASP A 223 15.03 -2.51 19.45
CA ASP A 223 16.49 -2.30 19.50
C ASP A 223 16.97 -1.73 20.83
N SER A 224 16.10 -1.00 21.52
CA SER A 224 16.38 -0.52 22.87
C SER A 224 16.33 -1.63 23.92
N LEU A 225 15.75 -2.80 23.64
CA LEU A 225 15.66 -3.90 24.62
C LEU A 225 17.03 -4.42 25.07
N PRO A 226 18.00 -4.72 24.18
CA PRO A 226 19.36 -5.08 24.62
C PRO A 226 20.10 -3.92 25.30
N ARG A 227 19.79 -2.65 24.97
CA ARG A 227 20.43 -1.46 25.58
C ARG A 227 19.86 -1.06 26.93
N LYS A 228 18.55 -1.22 27.15
CA LYS A 228 17.87 -1.01 28.44
C LYS A 228 18.35 -2.00 29.52
N VAL A 229 18.91 -3.14 29.12
CA VAL A 229 19.53 -4.11 30.04
C VAL A 229 20.86 -3.59 30.61
N ASN A 230 21.61 -2.77 29.89
CA ASN A 230 22.88 -2.21 30.38
C ASN A 230 22.75 -0.90 31.18
N LEU A 231 21.54 -0.34 31.29
CA LEU A 231 21.27 0.89 32.05
C LEU A 231 20.35 0.67 33.28
N LEU A 232 19.94 -0.58 33.54
CA LEU A 232 19.20 -0.98 34.75
C LEU A 232 19.99 -1.93 35.66
N CYS A 233 21.32 -1.93 35.55
CA CYS A 233 22.18 -2.43 36.63
C CYS A 233 23.15 -1.34 37.09
N PRO A 234 22.73 -0.54 38.09
CA PRO A 234 23.62 -0.20 39.18
C PRO A 234 23.01 -0.76 40.48
N PHE A 235 23.80 -1.60 41.16
CA PHE A 235 23.77 -1.84 42.60
C PHE A 235 22.43 -2.11 43.33
N GLY A 236 22.39 -3.24 44.03
CA GLY A 236 21.94 -3.19 45.43
C GLY A 236 20.98 -4.29 45.86
N LYS A 237 21.50 -5.21 46.67
CA LYS A 237 20.78 -6.05 47.64
C LYS A 237 19.65 -5.31 48.35
N LEU A 238 18.55 -6.01 48.68
CA LEU A 238 18.12 -6.33 50.06
C LEU A 238 16.66 -6.86 50.10
N GLN A 239 16.50 -8.03 50.74
CA GLN A 239 15.41 -8.51 51.64
C GLN A 239 13.97 -7.98 51.41
N HIS A 240 12.93 -8.82 51.32
CA HIS A 240 12.53 -9.91 52.22
C HIS A 240 11.83 -11.06 51.47
#